data_AF-A0A940WT11-F1
#
_entry.id   AF-A0A940WT11-F1
#
_cell.length_a   1.000
_cell.length_b   1.000
_cell.length_c   1.000
_cell.angle_alpha   90.00
_cell.angle_beta   90.00
_cell.angle_gamma   90.00
#
_symmetry.space_group_name_H-M   'P 1'
#
loop_
_entity.id
_entity.type
_entity.pdbx_description
1 polymer ?
#
loop_
_entity_poly.entity_id
_entity_poly.type
_entity_poly.pdbx_seq_one_letter_code
_entity_poly.pdbx_strand_id
1 'polypeptide(L)'
;MFKKLKVMKNERGLTLIELLVVIVIIGIIAAIAVVSIGNIMENSRRDAHVANAQQIANAAKLYFATENDPDNAVTLTVLQENDYLGVISDPSTDNAYTGDAVTVNLVDGEYRVTLMNYITGSTEDASQLVRGDVTLPGEVAEEGEENTD
;
A
#
# COMPACT_ATOMS: atom_id res chain seq x y z
N MET A 1 -58.77 22.21 -38.18
CA MET A 1 -57.84 21.25 -38.83
C MET A 1 -56.43 21.86 -38.80
N PHE A 2 -55.58 21.44 -37.85
CA PHE A 2 -54.25 22.02 -37.66
C PHE A 2 -53.20 21.26 -38.47
N LYS A 3 -52.55 21.94 -39.42
CA LYS A 3 -51.51 21.38 -40.29
C LYS A 3 -50.18 21.39 -39.52
N LYS A 4 -49.69 20.23 -39.08
CA LYS A 4 -48.37 20.09 -38.44
C LYS A 4 -47.27 20.42 -39.46
N LEU A 5 -46.45 21.42 -39.17
CA LEU A 5 -45.21 21.71 -39.91
C LEU A 5 -44.16 20.68 -39.49
N LYS A 6 -43.71 19.87 -40.45
CA LYS A 6 -42.63 18.88 -40.25
C LYS A 6 -41.30 19.63 -40.32
N VAL A 7 -40.69 19.90 -39.18
CA VAL A 7 -39.32 20.41 -39.09
C VAL A 7 -38.38 19.29 -39.55
N MET A 8 -37.74 19.45 -40.71
CA MET A 8 -36.68 18.55 -41.16
C MET A 8 -35.43 18.84 -40.33
N LYS A 9 -35.11 17.96 -39.39
CA LYS A 9 -33.84 18.04 -38.65
C LYS A 9 -32.70 17.75 -39.61
N ASN A 10 -31.77 18.69 -39.74
CA ASN A 10 -30.59 18.53 -40.58
C ASN A 10 -29.54 17.71 -39.80
N GLU A 11 -29.55 16.39 -39.98
CA GLU A 11 -28.57 15.49 -39.36
C GLU A 11 -27.25 15.59 -40.12
N ARG A 12 -26.41 16.56 -39.73
CA ARG A 12 -25.01 16.60 -40.15
C ARG A 12 -24.28 15.45 -39.46
N GLY A 13 -23.94 14.41 -40.21
CA GLY A 13 -23.16 13.27 -39.72
C GLY A 13 -21.72 13.67 -39.39
N LEU A 14 -21.14 13.05 -38.36
CA LEU A 14 -19.72 13.15 -38.04
C LEU A 14 -18.88 12.63 -39.21
N THR A 15 -17.78 13.29 -39.51
CA THR A 15 -16.86 12.80 -40.55
C THR A 15 -15.99 11.68 -39.97
N LEU A 16 -15.59 10.72 -40.82
CA LEU A 16 -14.70 9.64 -40.40
C LEU A 16 -13.34 10.17 -39.91
N ILE A 17 -12.87 11.29 -40.48
CA ILE A 17 -11.60 11.91 -40.08
C ILE A 17 -11.67 12.52 -38.67
N GLU A 18 -12.81 13.09 -38.28
CA GLU A 18 -13.02 13.60 -36.91
C GLU A 18 -12.96 12.47 -35.90
N LEU A 19 -13.59 11.31 -36.19
CA LEU A 19 -13.49 10.14 -35.32
C LEU A 19 -12.07 9.54 -35.30
N LEU A 20 -11.36 9.55 -36.44
CA LEU A 20 -10.00 9.05 -36.54
C LEU A 20 -9.03 9.83 -35.64
N VAL A 21 -9.08 11.17 -35.68
CA VAL A 21 -8.20 12.00 -34.85
C VAL A 21 -8.46 11.78 -33.36
N VAL A 22 -9.73 11.61 -32.97
CA VAL A 22 -10.10 11.38 -31.56
C VAL A 22 -9.51 10.08 -31.03
N ILE A 23 -9.64 8.97 -31.77
CA ILE A 23 -9.08 7.68 -31.31
C ILE A 23 -7.55 7.70 -31.26
N VAL A 24 -6.89 8.45 -32.15
CA VAL A 24 -5.43 8.63 -32.13
C VAL A 24 -5.00 9.37 -30.85
N ILE A 25 -5.68 10.46 -30.50
CA ILE A 25 -5.39 11.21 -29.27
C ILE A 25 -5.63 10.35 -28.03
N ILE A 26 -6.76 9.63 -27.97
CA ILE A 26 -7.07 8.71 -26.86
C ILE A 26 -6.00 7.61 -26.76
N GLY A 27 -5.53 7.07 -27.89
CA GLY A 27 -4.48 6.05 -27.90
C GLY A 27 -3.15 6.53 -27.31
N ILE A 28 -2.73 7.76 -27.62
CA ILE A 28 -1.50 8.36 -27.08
C ILE A 28 -1.65 8.59 -25.56
N ILE A 29 -2.78 9.15 -25.12
CA ILE A 29 -3.03 9.39 -23.69
C ILE A 29 -3.08 8.06 -22.93
N ALA A 30 -3.75 7.04 -23.47
CA ALA A 30 -3.85 5.72 -22.86
C ALA A 30 -2.48 5.06 -22.70
N ALA A 31 -1.60 5.17 -23.69
CA ALA A 31 -0.25 4.61 -23.61
C ALA A 31 0.57 5.19 -22.45
N ILE A 32 0.55 6.52 -22.25
CA ILE A 32 1.24 7.19 -21.14
C ILE A 32 0.58 6.83 -19.80
N ALA A 33 -0.75 6.81 -19.77
CA ALA A 33 -1.52 6.51 -18.57
C ALA A 33 -1.16 5.15 -17.99
N VAL A 34 -1.07 4.10 -18.82
CA VAL A 34 -0.78 2.72 -18.37
C VAL A 34 0.52 2.63 -17.57
N VAL A 35 1.63 3.21 -18.07
CA VAL A 35 2.92 3.16 -17.38
C VAL A 35 2.88 4.00 -16.09
N SER A 36 2.25 5.17 -16.13
CA SER A 36 2.16 6.04 -14.94
C SER A 36 1.32 5.45 -13.80
N ILE A 37 0.22 4.77 -14.12
CA ILE A 37 -0.70 4.18 -13.13
C ILE A 37 -0.01 3.02 -12.39
N GLY A 38 0.79 2.20 -13.09
CA GLY A 38 1.54 1.11 -12.46
C GLY A 38 2.44 1.61 -11.33
N ASN A 39 3.27 2.62 -11.61
CA ASN A 39 4.19 3.19 -10.62
C ASN A 39 3.45 3.87 -9.45
N ILE A 40 2.32 4.53 -9.72
CA ILE A 40 1.51 5.17 -8.67
C ILE A 40 0.90 4.12 -7.74
N MET A 41 0.37 3.03 -8.31
CA MET A 41 -0.19 1.93 -7.53
C MET A 41 0.87 1.26 -6.65
N GLU A 42 2.06 1.02 -7.21
CA GLU A 42 3.16 0.42 -6.46
C GLU A 42 3.60 1.30 -5.28
N ASN A 43 3.82 2.59 -5.52
CA ASN A 43 4.17 3.54 -4.47
C ASN A 43 3.07 3.62 -3.40
N SER A 44 1.80 3.61 -3.81
CA SER A 44 0.66 3.63 -2.88
C SER A 44 0.59 2.37 -2.02
N ARG A 45 0.95 1.19 -2.57
CA ARG A 45 1.07 -0.05 -1.78
C ARG A 45 2.18 0.04 -0.76
N ARG A 46 3.37 0.53 -1.16
CA ARG A 46 4.51 0.70 -0.24
C ARG A 46 4.16 1.64 0.90
N ASP A 47 3.52 2.77 0.62
CA ASP A 47 3.05 3.72 1.64
C ASP A 47 2.03 3.08 2.60
N ALA A 48 1.11 2.28 2.08
CA ALA A 48 0.13 1.56 2.90
C ALA A 48 0.80 0.48 3.78
N HIS A 49 1.82 -0.21 3.28
CA HIS A 49 2.61 -1.14 4.10
C HIS A 49 3.35 -0.42 5.24
N VAL A 50 3.96 0.74 4.98
CA VAL A 50 4.58 1.58 6.03
C VAL A 50 3.56 2.00 7.09
N ALA A 51 2.39 2.48 6.67
CA ALA A 51 1.35 2.90 7.61
C ALA A 51 0.84 1.74 8.48
N ASN A 52 0.66 0.56 7.89
CA ASN A 52 0.27 -0.65 8.63
C ASN A 52 1.35 -1.08 9.63
N ALA A 53 2.61 -1.03 9.22
CA ALA A 53 3.76 -1.32 10.06
C ALA A 53 3.82 -0.42 11.30
N GLN A 54 3.64 0.89 11.11
CA GLN A 54 3.59 1.87 12.18
C GLN A 54 2.43 1.62 13.15
N GLN A 55 1.25 1.23 12.65
CA GLN A 55 0.11 0.86 13.50
C GLN A 55 0.42 -0.35 14.37
N ILE A 56 0.99 -1.40 13.79
CA ILE A 56 1.36 -2.62 14.53
C ILE A 56 2.42 -2.33 15.60
N ALA A 57 3.41 -1.51 15.26
CA ALA A 57 4.43 -1.07 16.20
C ALA A 57 3.88 -0.31 17.40
N ASN A 58 2.95 0.62 17.16
CA ASN A 58 2.31 1.38 18.24
C ASN A 58 1.48 0.47 19.15
N ALA A 59 0.78 -0.52 18.57
CA ALA A 59 0.05 -1.52 19.35
C ALA A 59 1.00 -2.39 20.19
N ALA A 60 2.13 -2.81 19.63
CA ALA A 60 3.15 -3.56 20.36
C ALA A 60 3.77 -2.74 21.50
N LYS A 61 4.09 -1.46 21.27
CA LYS A 61 4.57 -0.55 22.33
C LYS A 61 3.56 -0.42 23.47
N LEU A 62 2.27 -0.32 23.14
CA LEU A 62 1.22 -0.28 24.13
C LEU A 62 1.14 -1.59 24.92
N TYR A 63 1.19 -2.73 24.23
CA TYR A 63 1.23 -4.06 24.86
C TYR A 63 2.40 -4.22 25.84
N PHE A 64 3.63 -3.88 25.45
CA PHE A 64 4.78 -4.00 26.36
C PHE A 64 4.77 -2.99 27.52
N ALA A 65 4.01 -1.90 27.41
CA ALA A 65 3.85 -0.94 28.49
C ALA A 65 2.83 -1.42 29.55
N THR A 66 1.91 -2.30 29.17
CA THR A 66 0.82 -2.80 30.02
C THR A 66 1.08 -4.21 30.54
N GLU A 67 1.60 -5.09 29.67
CA GLU A 67 1.94 -6.46 29.97
C GLU A 67 3.44 -6.57 30.27
N ASN A 68 3.76 -7.16 31.41
CA ASN A 68 5.15 -7.42 31.80
C ASN A 68 5.63 -8.70 31.12
N ASP A 69 5.90 -8.62 29.82
CA ASP A 69 6.36 -9.73 28.98
C ASP A 69 7.90 -9.86 29.08
N PRO A 70 8.43 -10.96 29.67
CA PRO A 70 9.86 -11.16 29.84
C PRO A 70 10.62 -11.36 28.53
N ASP A 71 9.94 -11.81 27.47
CA ASP A 71 10.58 -12.12 26.19
C ASP A 71 10.61 -10.89 25.26
N ASN A 72 9.88 -9.81 25.64
CA ASN A 72 9.67 -8.61 24.85
C ASN A 72 9.38 -8.91 23.37
N ALA A 73 8.60 -9.97 23.14
CA ALA A 73 8.31 -10.52 21.83
C ALA A 73 6.80 -10.70 21.68
N VAL A 74 6.16 -9.94 20.80
CA VAL A 74 4.71 -10.04 20.58
C VAL A 74 4.38 -10.29 19.12
N THR A 75 3.42 -11.19 18.88
CA THR A 75 2.91 -11.51 17.54
C THR A 75 1.67 -10.71 17.19
N LEU A 76 1.39 -10.56 15.89
CA LEU A 76 0.17 -9.89 15.42
C LEU A 76 -1.10 -10.57 15.97
N THR A 77 -1.11 -11.90 16.09
CA THR A 77 -2.23 -12.64 16.70
C THR A 77 -2.44 -12.21 18.14
N VAL A 78 -1.38 -12.13 18.95
CA VAL A 78 -1.47 -11.74 20.36
C VAL A 78 -2.02 -10.31 20.47
N LEU A 79 -1.59 -9.38 19.62
CA LEU A 79 -2.11 -8.01 19.60
C LEU A 79 -3.59 -7.95 19.25
N GLN A 80 -4.06 -8.81 18.34
CA GLN A 80 -5.46 -8.88 17.93
C GLN A 80 -6.35 -9.55 18.97
N GLU A 81 -5.88 -10.65 19.58
CA GLU A 81 -6.63 -11.39 20.60
C GLU A 81 -6.76 -10.61 21.91
N ASN A 82 -5.78 -9.76 22.23
CA ASN A 82 -5.80 -8.91 23.43
C ASN A 82 -6.35 -7.50 23.16
N ASP A 83 -7.05 -7.29 22.03
CA ASP A 83 -7.72 -6.03 21.66
C ASP A 83 -6.80 -4.80 21.54
N TYR A 84 -5.48 -4.99 21.36
CA TYR A 84 -4.54 -3.90 21.10
C TYR A 84 -4.57 -3.43 19.63
N LEU A 85 -5.02 -4.30 18.71
CA LEU A 85 -5.07 -3.98 17.28
C LEU A 85 -6.21 -4.70 16.56
N GLY A 86 -6.85 -4.02 15.61
CA GLY A 86 -7.84 -4.63 14.73
C GLY A 86 -7.21 -5.48 13.62
N VAL A 87 -8.07 -6.10 12.80
CA VAL A 87 -7.63 -6.75 11.55
C VAL A 87 -7.13 -5.68 10.58
N ILE A 88 -5.91 -5.87 10.07
CA ILE A 88 -5.29 -5.00 9.06
C ILE A 88 -5.18 -5.76 7.74
N SER A 89 -5.53 -5.09 6.64
CA SER A 89 -5.43 -5.64 5.28
C SER A 89 -4.06 -5.41 4.65
N ASP A 90 -3.60 -6.40 3.90
CA ASP A 90 -2.43 -6.40 3.03
C ASP A 90 -2.76 -5.68 1.71
N PRO A 91 -2.14 -4.50 1.44
CA PRO A 91 -2.35 -3.72 0.22
C PRO A 91 -1.92 -4.43 -1.08
N SER A 92 -1.13 -5.50 -0.99
CA SER A 92 -0.59 -6.23 -2.15
C SER A 92 -1.45 -7.44 -2.54
N THR A 93 -2.11 -8.09 -1.57
CA THR A 93 -2.90 -9.30 -1.82
C THR A 93 -4.39 -9.16 -1.56
N ASP A 94 -4.83 -8.02 -1.02
CA ASP A 94 -6.23 -7.75 -0.61
C ASP A 94 -6.76 -8.70 0.50
N ASN A 95 -5.88 -9.49 1.10
CA ASN A 95 -6.17 -10.36 2.24
C ASN A 95 -5.75 -9.69 3.56
N ALA A 96 -6.15 -10.24 4.71
CA ALA A 96 -5.62 -9.79 6.00
C ALA A 96 -4.17 -10.27 6.21
N TYR A 97 -3.36 -9.50 6.95
CA TYR A 97 -2.11 -10.04 7.49
C TYR A 97 -2.41 -11.22 8.41
N THR A 98 -1.58 -12.27 8.34
CA THR A 98 -1.72 -13.47 9.19
C THR A 98 -0.69 -13.48 10.30
N GLY A 99 -1.06 -14.05 11.44
CA GLY A 99 -0.42 -13.86 12.75
C GLY A 99 1.06 -14.19 12.89
N ASP A 100 1.55 -15.16 12.12
CA ASP A 100 2.95 -15.64 12.19
C ASP A 100 3.95 -14.66 11.56
N ALA A 101 3.46 -13.56 10.97
CA ALA A 101 4.19 -12.65 10.10
C ALA A 101 4.79 -11.42 10.79
N VAL A 102 4.58 -11.22 12.10
CA VAL A 102 5.07 -10.00 12.77
C VAL A 102 5.59 -10.33 14.15
N THR A 103 6.86 -10.06 14.40
CA THR A 103 7.48 -10.16 15.73
C THR A 103 8.11 -8.83 16.07
N VAL A 104 7.70 -8.22 17.17
CA VAL A 104 8.40 -7.05 17.74
C VAL A 104 9.29 -7.56 18.86
N ASN A 105 10.61 -7.42 18.73
CA ASN A 105 11.59 -7.82 19.74
C ASN A 105 12.20 -6.58 20.41
N LEU A 106 12.29 -6.52 21.73
CA LEU A 106 13.14 -5.54 22.42
C LEU A 106 14.56 -6.10 22.56
N VAL A 107 15.54 -5.44 21.94
CA VAL A 107 16.97 -5.77 22.12
C VAL A 107 17.65 -4.54 22.72
N ASP A 108 18.29 -4.68 23.88
CA ASP A 108 19.07 -3.62 24.56
C ASP A 108 18.33 -2.28 24.82
N GLY A 109 16.99 -2.32 24.95
CA GLY A 109 16.15 -1.14 25.20
C GLY A 109 15.52 -0.52 23.95
N GLU A 110 15.64 -1.20 22.81
CA GLU A 110 15.22 -0.70 21.50
C GLU A 110 14.23 -1.65 20.82
N TYR A 111 13.12 -1.12 20.29
CA TYR A 111 11.96 -1.90 19.82
C TYR A 111 12.11 -2.29 18.34
N ARG A 112 12.69 -3.47 18.08
CA ARG A 112 12.87 -4.00 16.73
C ARG A 112 11.60 -4.66 16.22
N VAL A 113 10.85 -3.95 15.37
CA VAL A 113 9.67 -4.51 14.71
C VAL A 113 10.09 -5.25 13.43
N THR A 114 9.95 -6.57 13.42
CA THR A 114 10.16 -7.40 12.23
C THR A 114 8.80 -7.78 11.66
N LEU A 115 8.43 -7.18 10.52
CA LEU A 115 7.22 -7.52 9.77
C LEU A 115 7.57 -8.50 8.66
N MET A 116 7.70 -9.78 9.01
CA MET A 116 7.90 -10.88 8.07
C MET A 116 6.66 -11.17 7.23
N ASN A 117 6.49 -10.42 6.13
CA ASN A 117 6.11 -10.98 4.83
C ASN A 117 6.35 -10.00 3.65
N TYR A 118 6.73 -8.74 3.92
CA TYR A 118 6.86 -7.66 2.90
C TYR A 118 7.94 -6.60 3.21
N ILE A 119 8.75 -6.78 4.26
CA ILE A 119 9.73 -5.80 4.73
C ILE A 119 10.96 -6.58 5.20
N THR A 120 12.10 -6.37 4.52
CA THR A 120 13.40 -6.99 4.85
C THR A 120 14.30 -6.05 5.66
N GLY A 121 13.76 -4.93 6.16
CA GLY A 121 14.47 -4.01 7.03
C GLY A 121 14.18 -4.31 8.50
N SER A 122 15.22 -4.53 9.31
CA SER A 122 15.11 -4.41 10.76
C SER A 122 15.31 -2.95 11.14
N THR A 123 14.26 -2.27 11.55
CA THR A 123 14.40 -0.94 12.16
C THR A 123 14.30 -1.06 13.68
N GLU A 124 15.12 -0.27 14.35
CA GLU A 124 15.15 -0.04 15.80
C GLU A 124 13.86 0.62 16.32
N ASP A 125 13.10 1.28 15.44
CA ASP A 125 11.77 1.78 15.71
C ASP A 125 10.91 1.78 14.43
N ALA A 126 9.81 1.04 14.44
CA ALA A 126 8.89 1.05 13.29
C ALA A 126 8.20 2.40 13.03
N SER A 127 8.29 3.36 13.95
CA SER A 127 7.91 4.75 13.70
C SER A 127 8.80 5.46 12.67
N GLN A 128 10.02 4.94 12.46
CA GLN A 128 10.99 5.47 11.50
C GLN A 128 10.98 4.74 10.15
N LEU A 129 10.08 3.76 9.95
CA LEU A 129 9.96 3.09 8.66
C LEU A 129 9.61 4.09 7.57
N VAL A 130 10.41 4.06 6.50
CA VAL A 130 10.21 4.82 5.29
C VAL A 130 9.93 3.88 4.12
N ARG A 131 9.49 4.45 2.99
CA ARG A 131 9.16 3.67 1.78
C ARG A 131 10.31 2.75 1.32
N GLY A 132 11.56 3.18 1.52
CA GLY A 132 12.76 2.43 1.15
C GLY A 132 12.96 1.13 1.93
N ASP A 133 12.35 1.00 3.11
CA ASP A 133 12.46 -0.20 3.94
C ASP A 133 11.51 -1.33 3.48
N VAL A 134 10.56 -1.00 2.59
CA VAL A 134 9.53 -1.94 2.10
C VAL A 134 9.97 -2.63 0.82
N THR A 135 10.01 -3.96 0.85
CA THR A 135 10.31 -4.83 -0.29
C THR A 135 9.06 -5.60 -0.70
N LEU A 136 8.48 -5.27 -1.85
CA LEU A 136 7.26 -5.93 -2.32
C LEU A 136 7.55 -7.38 -2.79
N PRO A 137 6.54 -8.27 -2.89
CA PRO A 137 6.78 -9.65 -3.31
C PRO A 137 7.33 -9.71 -4.73
N GLY A 138 8.46 -10.41 -4.89
CA GLY A 138 9.15 -10.53 -6.17
C GLY A 138 10.16 -9.41 -6.45
N GLU A 139 10.32 -8.45 -5.53
CA GLU A 139 11.39 -7.46 -5.53
C GLU A 139 12.59 -8.04 -4.75
N VAL A 140 13.80 -7.94 -5.32
CA VAL A 140 15.03 -8.30 -4.59
C VAL A 140 15.27 -7.19 -3.56
N ALA A 141 15.49 -7.55 -2.30
CA ALA A 141 15.81 -6.57 -1.26
C ALA A 141 17.02 -5.74 -1.72
N GLU A 142 16.83 -4.44 -1.92
CA GLU A 142 17.96 -3.52 -2.02
C GLU A 142 18.58 -3.50 -0.62
N GLU A 143 19.81 -3.99 -0.50
CA GLU A 143 20.59 -3.89 0.74
C GLU A 143 20.64 -2.42 1.11
N GLY A 144 19.93 -2.06 2.19
CA GLY A 144 19.93 -0.70 2.72
C GLY A 144 21.37 -0.28 2.94
N GLU A 145 21.77 0.80 2.29
CA GLU A 145 23.07 1.42 2.44
C GLU A 145 23.25 1.73 3.92
N GLU A 146 24.13 0.96 4.58
CA GLU A 146 24.50 1.10 5.98
C GLU A 146 24.97 2.55 6.16
N ASN A 147 24.13 3.36 6.80
CA ASN A 147 24.41 4.78 6.99
C ASN A 147 25.43 4.90 8.12
N THR A 148 26.69 4.59 7.79
CA THR A 148 27.85 4.84 8.65
C THR A 148 28.21 6.32 8.52
N ASP A 149 27.98 7.09 9.58
CA ASP A 149 28.79 8.27 9.96
C ASP A 149 28.63 8.59 11.46
#